data_AF-A0A9X8VMH7-F1
#
_entry.id   AF-A0A9X8VMH7-F1
#
_cell.length_a   1.000
_cell.length_b   1.000
_cell.length_c   1.000
_cell.angle_alpha   90.00
_cell.angle_beta   90.00
_cell.angle_gamma   90.00
#
_symmetry.space_group_name_H-M   'P 1'
#
loop_
_entity.id
_entity.type
_entity.pdbx_description
1 polymer ?
#
loop_
_entity_poly.entity_id
_entity_poly.type
_entity_poly.pdbx_seq_one_letter_code
_entity_poly.pdbx_strand_id
1 'polypeptide(L)'
;MMDNLRAAANHVVLKIILALIILSFVLTGVGNYLIGGSGDYAAKVNGQTIERAQLEQAFQSERSRMQQQLGDQFSALAGNEGYMQQMRRQVLSQLIDNMLLDQYAKKLGLAVSDDQIKDAIRKAPYFQTNGQFDNAKYLDLIGRMGYTADNFAQSMRQQLVNQQVIQAFGESGFVLPSESQAMAALVLQERDVRLATIDLKALQAKQSAGDDELKAYYDQNKNSFIAPEQVKVSYIPLDAASMQDKVKVSEEDISAYYDQHKSSYGQPERKNYSVIQLKTEAEANAALDELKKGADFAALAKEKSTDIISRRTGGELGWLEPETTADELKQANLTEKGQLSGVVKSSVGFLIVRLNDI
;
A
#
# COMPACT_ATOMS: atom_id res chain seq x y z
N MET A 1 -11.69 -3.57 -50.91
CA MET A 1 -12.28 -4.39 -49.83
C MET A 1 -13.71 -3.99 -49.47
N MET A 2 -14.07 -2.70 -49.48
CA MET A 2 -15.44 -2.25 -49.19
C MET A 2 -16.48 -2.61 -50.28
N ASP A 3 -16.08 -2.74 -51.54
CA ASP A 3 -17.01 -3.10 -52.63
C ASP A 3 -17.37 -4.60 -52.63
N ASN A 4 -16.46 -5.47 -52.18
CA ASN A 4 -16.74 -6.90 -51.99
C ASN A 4 -17.70 -7.16 -50.81
N LEU A 5 -17.70 -6.29 -49.79
CA LEU A 5 -18.67 -6.33 -48.69
C LEU A 5 -20.08 -5.91 -49.15
N ARG A 6 -20.18 -4.94 -50.06
CA ARG A 6 -21.46 -4.52 -50.66
C ARG A 6 -22.03 -5.55 -51.65
N ALA A 7 -21.18 -6.20 -52.44
CA ALA A 7 -21.60 -7.27 -53.35
C ALA A 7 -22.04 -8.54 -52.58
N ALA A 8 -21.37 -8.88 -51.47
CA ALA A 8 -21.74 -10.00 -50.60
C ALA A 8 -23.06 -9.77 -49.84
N ALA A 9 -23.39 -8.52 -49.48
CA ALA A 9 -24.63 -8.16 -48.78
C ALA A 9 -25.92 -8.46 -49.57
N ASN A 10 -25.83 -8.58 -50.90
CA ASN A 10 -26.97 -8.92 -51.76
C ASN A 10 -27.14 -10.42 -52.02
N HIS A 11 -26.23 -11.26 -51.53
CA HIS A 11 -26.36 -12.71 -51.67
C HIS A 11 -27.40 -13.26 -50.66
N VAL A 12 -28.38 -14.03 -51.14
CA VAL A 12 -29.47 -14.58 -50.32
C VAL A 12 -28.95 -15.35 -49.09
N VAL A 13 -27.84 -16.08 -49.27
CA VAL A 13 -27.17 -16.83 -48.19
C VAL A 13 -26.72 -15.93 -47.04
N LEU A 14 -26.19 -14.74 -47.32
CA LEU A 14 -25.75 -13.80 -46.29
C LEU A 14 -26.95 -13.22 -45.51
N LYS A 15 -28.07 -12.97 -46.21
CA LYS A 15 -29.32 -12.52 -45.57
C LYS A 15 -29.89 -13.58 -44.63
N ILE A 16 -29.77 -14.86 -44.97
CA ILE A 16 -30.20 -15.97 -44.10
C ILE A 16 -29.30 -16.05 -42.85
N ILE A 17 -27.98 -15.94 -43.00
CA ILE A 17 -27.04 -15.95 -41.86
C ILE A 17 -27.27 -14.74 -40.95
N LEU A 18 -27.44 -13.54 -41.53
CA LEU A 18 -27.71 -12.33 -40.76
C LEU A 18 -29.06 -12.43 -40.04
N ALA A 19 -30.09 -12.99 -40.70
CA ALA A 19 -31.38 -13.25 -40.09
C ALA A 19 -31.27 -14.26 -38.94
N LEU A 20 -30.46 -15.32 -39.07
CA LEU A 20 -30.19 -16.27 -37.98
C LEU A 20 -29.43 -15.65 -36.81
N ILE A 21 -28.47 -14.76 -37.07
CA ILE A 21 -27.76 -14.01 -36.01
C ILE A 21 -28.72 -13.06 -35.29
N ILE A 22 -29.54 -12.31 -36.04
CA ILE A 22 -30.55 -11.41 -35.47
C ILE A 22 -31.57 -12.22 -34.67
N LEU A 23 -32.06 -13.34 -35.22
CA LEU A 23 -33.01 -14.23 -34.55
C LEU A 23 -32.39 -14.86 -33.29
N SER A 24 -31.10 -15.20 -33.33
CA SER A 24 -30.32 -15.65 -32.18
C SER A 24 -30.25 -14.57 -31.10
N PHE A 25 -29.94 -13.31 -31.45
CA PHE A 25 -29.93 -12.19 -30.50
C PHE A 25 -31.32 -11.89 -29.90
N VAL A 26 -32.40 -12.12 -30.66
CA VAL A 26 -33.79 -11.98 -30.21
C VAL A 26 -34.19 -13.15 -29.29
N LEU A 27 -33.82 -14.39 -29.63
CA LEU A 27 -34.11 -15.59 -28.84
C LEU A 27 -33.25 -15.72 -27.57
N THR A 28 -32.01 -15.19 -27.58
CA THR A 28 -31.10 -15.19 -26.42
C THR A 28 -31.26 -13.96 -25.52
N GLY A 29 -32.14 -13.01 -25.88
CA GLY A 29 -32.60 -11.96 -24.96
C GLY A 29 -31.65 -10.78 -24.77
N VAL A 30 -30.74 -10.51 -25.71
CA VAL A 30 -29.79 -9.38 -25.58
C VAL A 30 -30.49 -8.02 -25.63
N GLY A 31 -31.73 -7.95 -26.13
CA GLY A 31 -32.58 -6.75 -26.07
C GLY A 31 -32.95 -6.30 -24.65
N ASN A 32 -32.94 -7.20 -23.66
CA ASN A 32 -33.19 -6.83 -22.25
C ASN A 32 -32.00 -6.10 -21.59
N TYR A 33 -30.82 -6.09 -22.22
CA TYR A 33 -29.64 -5.40 -21.69
C TYR A 33 -29.57 -3.91 -22.09
N LEU A 34 -30.29 -3.51 -23.14
CA LEU A 34 -30.25 -2.15 -23.69
C LEU A 34 -31.50 -1.32 -23.40
N ILE A 35 -32.62 -1.97 -23.06
CA ILE A 35 -33.87 -1.30 -22.69
C ILE A 35 -34.06 -1.54 -21.20
N GLY A 36 -33.60 -0.59 -20.39
CA GLY A 36 -33.72 -0.60 -18.93
C GLY A 36 -35.16 -0.85 -18.49
N GLY A 37 -35.44 -2.08 -18.09
CA GLY A 37 -36.73 -2.49 -17.56
C GLY A 37 -37.02 -1.79 -16.24
N SER A 38 -38.15 -1.08 -16.19
CA SER A 38 -38.66 -0.29 -15.07
C SER A 38 -39.09 -1.16 -13.87
N GLY A 39 -38.12 -1.77 -13.18
CA GLY A 39 -38.33 -2.56 -11.96
C GLY A 39 -37.05 -3.08 -11.29
N ASP A 40 -35.91 -2.40 -11.48
CA ASP A 40 -34.58 -2.92 -11.14
C ASP A 40 -34.13 -2.63 -9.69
N TYR A 41 -34.99 -2.96 -8.72
CA TYR A 41 -34.67 -2.87 -7.29
C TYR A 41 -34.37 -4.25 -6.70
N ALA A 42 -33.37 -4.31 -5.81
CA ALA A 42 -33.04 -5.51 -5.05
C ALA A 42 -34.04 -5.77 -3.91
N ALA A 43 -34.57 -4.71 -3.28
CA ALA A 43 -35.61 -4.78 -2.26
C ALA A 43 -36.37 -3.46 -2.15
N LYS A 44 -37.58 -3.49 -1.58
CA LYS A 44 -38.37 -2.29 -1.26
C LYS A 44 -38.76 -2.33 0.22
N VAL A 45 -38.40 -1.29 0.96
CA VAL A 45 -38.56 -1.19 2.42
C VAL A 45 -39.39 0.06 2.73
N ASN A 46 -40.61 -0.14 3.22
CA ASN A 46 -41.56 0.94 3.56
C ASN A 46 -41.74 2.02 2.47
N GLY A 47 -41.72 1.61 1.19
CA GLY A 47 -41.91 2.52 0.06
C GLY A 47 -40.61 3.00 -0.60
N GLN A 48 -39.47 2.94 0.09
CA GLN A 48 -38.15 3.27 -0.46
C GLN A 48 -37.49 2.03 -1.07
N THR A 49 -36.81 2.19 -2.21
CA THR A 49 -36.19 1.08 -2.94
C THR A 49 -34.68 1.03 -2.72
N ILE A 50 -34.16 -0.18 -2.54
CA ILE A 50 -32.73 -0.50 -2.66
C ILE A 50 -32.50 -0.90 -4.11
N GLU A 51 -31.72 -0.13 -4.86
CA GLU A 51 -31.47 -0.41 -6.28
C GLU A 51 -30.55 -1.63 -6.43
N ARG A 52 -30.68 -2.36 -7.55
CA ARG A 52 -29.80 -3.49 -7.84
C ARG A 52 -28.34 -3.06 -7.95
N ALA A 53 -28.08 -1.86 -8.49
CA ALA A 53 -26.73 -1.27 -8.55
C ALA A 53 -26.12 -1.06 -7.16
N GLN A 54 -26.92 -0.60 -6.19
CA GLN A 54 -26.47 -0.42 -4.80
C GLN A 54 -26.09 -1.75 -4.15
N LEU A 55 -26.91 -2.80 -4.36
CA LEU A 55 -26.59 -4.14 -3.87
C LEU A 55 -25.30 -4.66 -4.51
N GLU A 56 -25.13 -4.50 -5.82
CA GLU A 56 -23.93 -4.98 -6.50
C GLU A 56 -22.67 -4.26 -6.00
N GLN A 57 -22.73 -2.93 -5.86
CA GLN A 57 -21.61 -2.15 -5.33
C GLN A 57 -21.25 -2.56 -3.89
N ALA A 58 -22.25 -2.73 -3.02
CA ALA A 58 -22.04 -3.16 -1.64
C ALA A 58 -21.47 -4.59 -1.59
N PHE A 59 -21.95 -5.48 -2.45
CA PHE A 59 -21.46 -6.86 -2.54
C PHE A 59 -20.01 -6.93 -3.00
N GLN A 60 -19.63 -6.16 -4.03
CA GLN A 60 -18.24 -6.08 -4.48
C GLN A 60 -17.33 -5.50 -3.40
N SER A 61 -17.80 -4.48 -2.66
CA SER A 61 -17.03 -3.87 -1.57
C SER A 61 -16.77 -4.88 -0.44
N GLU A 62 -17.79 -5.63 -0.02
CA GLU A 62 -17.65 -6.67 1.01
C GLU A 62 -16.75 -7.82 0.52
N ARG A 63 -16.87 -8.21 -0.76
CA ARG A 63 -15.98 -9.18 -1.39
C ARG A 63 -14.52 -8.73 -1.36
N SER A 64 -14.24 -7.50 -1.76
CA SER A 64 -12.88 -6.92 -1.74
C SER A 64 -12.31 -6.87 -0.33
N ARG A 65 -13.11 -6.48 0.66
CA ARG A 65 -12.72 -6.49 2.07
C ARG A 65 -12.39 -7.89 2.57
N MET A 66 -13.24 -8.87 2.27
CA MET A 66 -13.00 -10.28 2.63
C MET A 66 -11.75 -10.84 1.96
N GLN A 67 -11.51 -10.48 0.69
CA GLN A 67 -10.31 -10.87 -0.03
C GLN A 67 -9.04 -10.27 0.60
N GLN A 68 -9.08 -9.01 1.03
CA GLN A 68 -7.94 -8.38 1.72
C GLN A 68 -7.66 -9.02 3.09
N GLN A 69 -8.68 -9.43 3.82
CA GLN A 69 -8.53 -10.02 5.15
C GLN A 69 -8.10 -11.49 5.12
N LEU A 70 -8.65 -12.28 4.19
CA LEU A 70 -8.45 -13.73 4.13
C LEU A 70 -7.40 -14.16 3.10
N GLY A 71 -6.99 -13.29 2.18
CA GLY A 71 -6.01 -13.59 1.15
C GLY A 71 -6.39 -14.83 0.33
N ASP A 72 -5.45 -15.76 0.20
CA ASP A 72 -5.61 -16.98 -0.61
C ASP A 72 -6.76 -17.90 -0.13
N GLN A 73 -7.10 -17.86 1.16
CA GLN A 73 -8.23 -18.63 1.70
C GLN A 73 -9.57 -18.17 1.11
N PHE A 74 -9.66 -16.90 0.71
CA PHE A 74 -10.86 -16.38 0.07
C PHE A 74 -11.14 -17.06 -1.27
N SER A 75 -10.11 -17.42 -2.04
CA SER A 75 -10.28 -18.05 -3.35
C SER A 75 -10.97 -19.41 -3.25
N ALA A 76 -10.66 -20.20 -2.22
CA ALA A 76 -11.31 -21.48 -1.95
C ALA A 76 -12.80 -21.32 -1.57
N LEU A 77 -13.13 -20.28 -0.80
CA LEU A 77 -14.51 -19.97 -0.41
C LEU A 77 -15.31 -19.35 -1.58
N ALA A 78 -14.67 -18.49 -2.37
CA ALA A 78 -15.30 -17.81 -3.50
C ALA A 78 -15.68 -18.76 -4.64
N GLY A 79 -14.99 -19.91 -4.76
CA GLY A 79 -15.37 -20.98 -5.68
C GLY A 79 -16.66 -21.72 -5.30
N ASN A 80 -17.17 -21.53 -4.07
CA ASN A 80 -18.43 -22.10 -3.63
C ASN A 80 -19.58 -21.12 -3.92
N GLU A 81 -20.43 -21.46 -4.89
CA GLU A 81 -21.58 -20.63 -5.26
C GLU A 81 -22.53 -20.38 -4.08
N GLY A 82 -22.75 -21.38 -3.22
CA GLY A 82 -23.61 -21.27 -2.05
C GLY A 82 -23.11 -20.22 -1.06
N TYR A 83 -21.80 -20.16 -0.85
CA TYR A 83 -21.16 -19.14 -0.03
C TYR A 83 -21.35 -17.74 -0.62
N MET A 84 -21.11 -17.56 -1.93
CA MET A 84 -21.29 -16.25 -2.57
C MET A 84 -22.75 -15.78 -2.56
N GLN A 85 -23.71 -16.69 -2.71
CA GLN A 85 -25.13 -16.38 -2.58
C GLN A 85 -25.52 -15.98 -1.15
N GLN A 86 -24.96 -16.66 -0.14
CA GLN A 86 -25.18 -16.29 1.25
C GLN A 86 -24.60 -14.91 1.56
N MET A 87 -23.37 -14.63 1.11
CA MET A 87 -22.75 -13.31 1.23
C MET A 87 -23.63 -12.22 0.61
N ARG A 88 -24.15 -12.43 -0.61
CA ARG A 88 -25.05 -11.48 -1.26
C ARG A 88 -26.34 -11.24 -0.45
N ARG A 89 -26.92 -12.30 0.13
CA ARG A 89 -28.09 -12.17 1.02
C ARG A 89 -27.78 -11.39 2.30
N GLN A 90 -26.61 -11.61 2.90
CA GLN A 90 -26.17 -10.87 4.09
C GLN A 90 -25.99 -9.38 3.77
N VAL A 91 -25.36 -9.05 2.64
CA VAL A 91 -25.21 -7.66 2.19
C VAL A 91 -26.58 -7.01 1.93
N LEU A 92 -27.52 -7.72 1.28
CA LEU A 92 -28.87 -7.22 1.10
C LEU A 92 -29.58 -6.97 2.44
N SER A 93 -29.46 -7.90 3.40
CA SER A 93 -30.03 -7.73 4.75
C SER A 93 -29.46 -6.48 5.42
N GLN A 94 -28.13 -6.27 5.34
CA GLN A 94 -27.49 -5.09 5.91
C GLN A 94 -27.98 -3.79 5.27
N LEU A 95 -28.22 -3.77 3.95
CA LEU A 95 -28.80 -2.61 3.27
C LEU A 95 -30.24 -2.33 3.73
N ILE A 96 -31.04 -3.39 3.94
CA ILE A 96 -32.40 -3.28 4.48
C ILE A 96 -32.36 -2.73 5.91
N ASP A 97 -31.51 -3.27 6.77
CA ASP A 97 -31.37 -2.85 8.16
C ASP A 97 -30.93 -1.38 8.26
N ASN A 98 -29.94 -0.98 7.46
CA ASN A 98 -29.50 0.42 7.38
C ASN A 98 -30.61 1.36 6.92
N MET A 99 -31.46 0.93 5.97
CA MET A 99 -32.60 1.71 5.52
C MET A 99 -33.69 1.83 6.59
N LEU A 100 -33.97 0.76 7.32
CA LEU A 100 -34.91 0.77 8.44
C LEU A 100 -34.43 1.69 9.57
N LEU A 101 -33.14 1.64 9.91
CA LEU A 101 -32.53 2.52 10.91
C LEU A 101 -32.60 3.99 10.49
N ASP A 102 -32.28 4.32 9.24
CA ASP A 102 -32.38 5.69 8.72
C ASP A 102 -33.83 6.20 8.76
N GLN A 103 -34.80 5.37 8.34
CA GLN A 103 -36.23 5.72 8.42
C GLN A 103 -36.68 5.93 9.87
N TYR A 104 -36.23 5.08 10.79
CA TYR A 104 -36.58 5.20 12.20
C TYR A 104 -35.94 6.42 12.85
N ALA A 105 -34.67 6.70 12.57
CA ALA A 105 -33.98 7.90 13.03
C ALA A 105 -34.69 9.17 12.56
N LYS A 106 -35.09 9.23 11.28
CA LYS A 106 -35.89 10.34 10.72
C LYS A 106 -37.23 10.49 11.43
N LYS A 107 -37.92 9.37 11.73
CA LYS A 107 -39.18 9.38 12.47
C LYS A 107 -39.01 9.92 13.90
N LEU A 108 -37.89 9.63 14.54
CA LEU A 108 -37.54 10.15 15.86
C LEU A 108 -37.04 11.61 15.85
N GLY A 109 -36.83 12.20 14.66
CA GLY A 109 -36.24 13.53 14.52
C GLY A 109 -34.77 13.58 14.91
N LEU A 110 -34.07 12.44 14.89
CA LEU A 110 -32.65 12.38 15.20
C LEU A 110 -31.83 12.89 14.01
N ALA A 111 -30.89 13.79 14.29
CA ALA A 111 -29.97 14.32 13.33
C ALA A 111 -28.62 14.61 14.00
N VAL A 112 -27.56 14.54 13.21
CA VAL A 112 -26.21 14.91 13.63
C VAL A 112 -25.84 16.20 12.92
N SER A 113 -25.40 17.20 13.68
CA SER A 113 -24.97 18.51 13.16
C SER A 113 -23.64 18.44 12.44
N ASP A 114 -23.37 19.43 11.59
CA ASP A 114 -22.10 19.53 10.85
C ASP A 114 -20.90 19.67 11.80
N ASP A 115 -21.08 20.34 12.93
CA ASP A 115 -20.02 20.51 13.92
C ASP A 115 -19.73 19.21 14.67
N GLN A 116 -20.74 18.37 14.96
CA GLN A 116 -20.51 17.02 15.49
C GLN A 116 -19.74 16.14 14.49
N ILE A 117 -20.01 16.28 13.19
CA ILE A 117 -19.23 15.58 12.15
C ILE A 117 -17.78 16.08 12.15
N LYS A 118 -17.56 17.39 12.12
CA LYS A 118 -16.20 17.97 12.18
C LYS A 118 -15.44 17.49 13.42
N ASP A 119 -16.10 17.48 14.58
CA ASP A 119 -15.52 17.00 15.83
C ASP A 119 -15.17 15.51 15.76
N ALA A 120 -16.04 14.68 15.19
CA ALA A 120 -15.77 13.26 14.99
C ALA A 120 -14.57 13.04 14.05
N ILE A 121 -14.47 13.79 12.94
CA ILE A 121 -13.32 13.74 12.03
C ILE A 121 -12.04 14.15 12.77
N ARG A 122 -12.07 15.25 13.53
CA ARG A 122 -10.88 15.76 14.23
C ARG A 122 -10.41 14.86 15.36
N LYS A 123 -11.34 14.19 16.05
CA LYS A 123 -11.05 13.27 17.16
C LYS A 123 -10.60 11.88 16.69
N ALA A 124 -10.80 11.54 15.42
CA ALA A 124 -10.39 10.27 14.85
C ALA A 124 -8.85 10.11 14.86
N PRO A 125 -8.27 9.13 15.59
CA PRO A 125 -6.82 9.01 15.73
C PRO A 125 -6.06 8.82 14.41
N TYR A 126 -6.69 8.15 13.45
CA TYR A 126 -6.12 7.91 12.11
C TYR A 126 -5.99 9.18 11.27
N PHE A 127 -6.74 10.24 11.59
CA PHE A 127 -6.61 11.55 10.96
C PHE A 127 -5.72 12.52 11.76
N GLN A 128 -5.00 12.02 12.76
CA GLN A 128 -4.11 12.83 13.57
C GLN A 128 -2.63 12.53 13.27
N THR A 129 -1.80 13.54 13.47
CA THR A 129 -0.33 13.49 13.51
C THR A 129 0.09 14.13 14.84
N ASN A 130 0.80 13.39 15.69
CA ASN A 130 1.17 13.81 17.06
C ASN A 130 -0.05 14.24 17.92
N GLY A 131 -1.18 13.55 17.77
CA GLY A 131 -2.42 13.81 18.54
C GLY A 131 -3.21 15.05 18.08
N GLN A 132 -2.79 15.72 17.01
CA GLN A 132 -3.49 16.86 16.41
C GLN A 132 -4.01 16.51 15.04
N PHE A 133 -5.19 17.04 14.68
CA PHE A 133 -5.79 16.77 13.37
C PHE A 133 -4.88 17.25 12.22
N ASP A 134 -4.64 16.36 11.26
CA ASP A 134 -3.83 16.59 10.09
C ASP A 134 -4.70 16.55 8.83
N ASN A 135 -4.97 17.73 8.28
CA ASN A 135 -5.85 17.87 7.13
C ASN A 135 -5.28 17.24 5.85
N ALA A 136 -3.95 17.28 5.66
CA ALA A 136 -3.32 16.69 4.47
C ALA A 136 -3.44 15.16 4.52
N LYS A 137 -3.18 14.58 5.70
CA LYS A 137 -3.37 13.15 5.95
C LYS A 137 -4.83 12.72 5.81
N TYR A 138 -5.77 13.53 6.34
CA TYR A 138 -7.20 13.28 6.17
C TYR A 138 -7.60 13.22 4.69
N LEU A 139 -7.24 14.23 3.89
CA LEU A 139 -7.58 14.30 2.47
C LEU A 139 -6.91 13.18 1.66
N ASP A 140 -5.65 12.85 1.95
CA ASP A 140 -4.93 11.73 1.31
C ASP A 140 -5.61 10.38 1.61
N LEU A 141 -5.94 10.11 2.87
CA LEU A 141 -6.55 8.84 3.27
C LEU A 141 -7.93 8.64 2.67
N ILE A 142 -8.82 9.64 2.75
CA ILE A 142 -10.17 9.50 2.16
C ILE A 142 -10.11 9.44 0.64
N GLY A 143 -9.16 10.15 0.02
CA GLY A 143 -8.95 10.13 -1.43
C GLY A 143 -8.52 8.75 -1.92
N ARG A 144 -7.62 8.06 -1.20
CA ARG A 144 -7.22 6.67 -1.48
C ARG A 144 -8.38 5.68 -1.38
N MET A 145 -9.38 5.98 -0.54
CA MET A 145 -10.60 5.19 -0.41
C MET A 145 -11.68 5.57 -1.44
N GLY A 146 -11.40 6.52 -2.34
CA GLY A 146 -12.33 6.95 -3.39
C GLY A 146 -13.41 7.92 -2.91
N TYR A 147 -13.25 8.53 -1.73
CA TYR A 147 -14.20 9.52 -1.20
C TYR A 147 -13.77 10.95 -1.50
N THR A 148 -14.77 11.81 -1.71
CA THR A 148 -14.63 13.27 -1.53
C THR A 148 -14.91 13.63 -0.08
N ALA A 149 -14.47 14.81 0.36
CA ALA A 149 -14.74 15.29 1.72
C ALA A 149 -16.25 15.33 2.04
N ASP A 150 -17.06 15.82 1.09
CA ASP A 150 -18.52 15.90 1.27
C ASP A 150 -19.17 14.51 1.34
N ASN A 151 -18.79 13.59 0.46
CA ASN A 151 -19.33 12.23 0.48
C ASN A 151 -18.92 11.48 1.74
N PHE A 152 -17.69 11.67 2.20
CA PHE A 152 -17.22 11.11 3.47
C PHE A 152 -18.00 11.68 4.66
N ALA A 153 -18.20 13.01 4.70
CA ALA A 153 -18.98 13.67 5.75
C ALA A 153 -20.43 13.19 5.78
N GLN A 154 -21.06 12.98 4.62
CA GLN A 154 -22.43 12.43 4.54
C GLN A 154 -22.49 10.97 5.01
N SER A 155 -21.54 10.14 4.59
CA SER A 155 -21.43 8.76 5.06
C SER A 155 -21.26 8.69 6.58
N MET A 156 -20.41 9.55 7.13
CA MET A 156 -20.20 9.60 8.58
C MET A 156 -21.42 10.15 9.32
N ARG A 157 -22.18 11.09 8.74
CA ARG A 157 -23.45 11.54 9.30
C ARG A 157 -24.41 10.37 9.47
N GLN A 158 -24.60 9.58 8.42
CA GLN A 158 -25.50 8.42 8.44
C GLN A 158 -25.05 7.40 9.49
N GLN A 159 -23.74 7.13 9.59
CA GLN A 159 -23.18 6.23 10.60
C GLN A 159 -23.45 6.74 12.03
N LEU A 160 -23.21 8.02 12.32
CA LEU A 160 -23.41 8.59 13.64
C LEU A 160 -24.89 8.62 14.05
N VAL A 161 -25.79 8.89 13.11
CA VAL A 161 -27.24 8.81 13.35
C VAL A 161 -27.66 7.38 13.71
N ASN A 162 -27.20 6.39 12.95
CA ASN A 162 -27.48 4.98 13.24
C ASN A 162 -26.91 4.54 14.60
N GLN A 163 -25.70 4.98 14.92
CA GLN A 163 -25.08 4.71 16.23
C GLN A 163 -25.89 5.31 17.37
N GLN A 164 -26.41 6.53 17.21
CA GLN A 164 -27.24 7.19 18.22
C GLN A 164 -28.53 6.40 18.50
N VAL A 165 -29.17 5.86 17.46
CA VAL A 165 -30.37 5.00 17.62
C VAL A 165 -30.02 3.74 18.41
N ILE A 166 -28.96 3.03 18.02
CA ILE A 166 -28.55 1.77 18.65
C ILE A 166 -28.16 2.01 20.11
N GLN A 167 -27.40 3.06 20.39
CA GLN A 167 -26.96 3.42 21.73
C GLN A 167 -28.14 3.82 22.61
N ALA A 168 -29.07 4.64 22.11
CA ALA A 168 -30.26 5.02 22.85
C ALA A 168 -31.10 3.79 23.25
N PHE A 169 -31.23 2.80 22.37
CA PHE A 169 -31.90 1.55 22.71
C PHE A 169 -31.11 0.73 23.72
N GLY A 170 -29.81 0.52 23.49
CA GLY A 170 -28.94 -0.29 24.35
C GLY A 170 -28.78 0.27 25.77
N GLU A 171 -28.72 1.59 25.93
CA GLU A 171 -28.58 2.27 27.22
C GLU A 171 -29.92 2.51 27.92
N SER A 172 -31.06 2.30 27.23
CA SER A 172 -32.38 2.41 27.86
C SER A 172 -32.74 1.22 28.77
N GLY A 173 -31.96 0.14 28.68
CA GLY A 173 -32.12 -1.04 29.53
C GLY A 173 -31.72 -0.75 30.98
N PHE A 174 -32.56 -1.16 31.92
CA PHE A 174 -32.24 -1.18 33.33
C PHE A 174 -32.56 -2.56 33.89
N VAL A 175 -31.81 -2.98 34.91
CA VAL A 175 -32.04 -4.25 35.60
C VAL A 175 -32.86 -3.98 36.85
N LEU A 176 -33.98 -4.69 36.98
CA LEU A 176 -34.79 -4.64 38.18
C LEU A 176 -34.12 -5.41 39.33
N PRO A 177 -34.28 -4.97 40.60
CA PRO A 177 -33.76 -5.71 41.74
C PRO A 177 -34.19 -7.18 41.77
N SER A 178 -35.42 -7.48 41.33
CA SER A 178 -35.94 -8.86 41.24
C SER A 178 -35.24 -9.71 40.19
N GLU A 179 -34.85 -9.13 39.06
CA GLU A 179 -34.12 -9.84 37.99
C GLU A 179 -32.71 -10.20 38.46
N SER A 180 -32.05 -9.27 39.14
CA SER A 180 -30.73 -9.50 39.75
C SER A 180 -30.79 -10.60 40.82
N GLN A 181 -31.80 -10.58 41.68
CA GLN A 181 -32.00 -11.63 42.69
C GLN A 181 -32.29 -13.00 42.06
N ALA A 182 -33.13 -13.05 41.03
CA ALA A 182 -33.44 -14.31 40.32
C ALA A 182 -32.19 -14.89 39.64
N MET A 183 -31.38 -14.05 38.99
CA MET A 183 -30.10 -14.47 38.41
C MET A 183 -29.13 -14.94 39.49
N ALA A 184 -28.98 -14.21 40.60
CA ALA A 184 -28.13 -14.64 41.70
C ALA A 184 -28.57 -15.99 42.27
N ALA A 185 -29.88 -16.20 42.47
CA ALA A 185 -30.42 -17.47 42.93
C ALA A 185 -30.15 -18.62 41.96
N LEU A 186 -30.19 -18.37 40.65
CA LEU A 186 -29.86 -19.37 39.61
C LEU A 186 -28.37 -19.67 39.53
N VAL A 187 -27.50 -18.66 39.56
CA VAL A 187 -26.05 -18.81 39.51
C VAL A 187 -25.52 -19.52 40.76
N LEU A 188 -26.08 -19.19 41.92
CA LEU A 188 -25.72 -19.78 43.21
C LEU A 188 -26.55 -21.04 43.51
N GLN A 189 -27.28 -21.56 42.54
CA GLN A 189 -28.05 -22.78 42.74
C GLN A 189 -27.09 -23.97 42.86
N GLU A 190 -27.06 -24.56 44.05
CA GLU A 190 -26.37 -25.83 44.27
C GLU A 190 -27.25 -27.00 43.81
N ARG A 191 -26.61 -28.02 43.23
CA ARG A 191 -27.28 -29.25 42.79
C ARG A 191 -26.44 -30.46 43.15
N ASP A 192 -27.09 -31.43 43.79
CA ASP A 192 -26.52 -32.76 43.96
C ASP A 192 -26.65 -33.55 42.67
N VAL A 193 -25.51 -33.88 42.06
CA VAL A 193 -25.47 -34.68 40.84
C VAL A 193 -24.97 -36.08 41.18
N ARG A 194 -25.78 -37.09 40.85
CA ARG A 194 -25.34 -38.49 40.82
C ARG A 194 -24.84 -38.82 39.42
N LEU A 195 -23.58 -39.20 39.34
CA LEU A 195 -22.95 -39.60 38.08
C LEU A 195 -22.89 -41.13 38.01
N ALA A 196 -23.30 -41.67 36.87
CA ALA A 196 -23.07 -43.07 36.52
C ALA A 196 -22.02 -43.08 35.40
N THR A 197 -20.80 -43.49 35.73
CA THR A 197 -19.69 -43.53 34.78
C THR A 197 -19.66 -44.88 34.07
N ILE A 198 -19.62 -44.86 32.75
CA ILE A 198 -19.46 -46.08 31.95
C ILE A 198 -17.95 -46.33 31.77
N ASP A 199 -17.48 -47.48 32.22
CA ASP A 199 -16.09 -47.90 31.99
C ASP A 199 -15.93 -48.37 30.53
N LEU A 200 -15.55 -47.43 29.67
CA LEU A 200 -15.31 -47.68 28.26
C LEU A 200 -14.15 -48.67 28.03
N LYS A 201 -13.16 -48.73 28.92
CA LYS A 201 -12.05 -49.69 28.79
C LYS A 201 -12.52 -51.10 29.08
N ALA A 202 -13.35 -51.30 30.10
CA ALA A 202 -13.95 -52.60 30.41
C ALA A 202 -14.90 -53.08 29.29
N LEU A 203 -15.56 -52.16 28.58
CA LEU A 203 -16.37 -52.50 27.41
C LEU A 203 -15.51 -52.80 26.17
N GLN A 204 -14.47 -52.00 25.92
CA GLN A 204 -13.54 -52.22 24.82
C GLN A 204 -12.81 -53.55 24.97
N ALA A 205 -12.40 -53.94 26.17
CA ALA A 205 -11.76 -55.22 26.45
C ALA A 205 -12.66 -56.44 26.17
N LYS A 206 -13.99 -56.24 26.11
CA LYS A 206 -14.96 -57.28 25.72
C LYS A 206 -15.19 -57.35 24.22
N GLN A 207 -14.65 -56.40 23.45
CA GLN A 207 -14.74 -56.40 22.00
C GLN A 207 -13.42 -56.91 21.41
N SER A 208 -13.53 -57.89 20.52
CA SER A 208 -12.43 -58.34 19.68
C SER A 208 -12.91 -58.33 18.24
N ALA A 209 -12.17 -57.68 17.35
CA ALA A 209 -12.38 -57.82 15.92
C ALA A 209 -11.73 -59.13 15.46
N GLY A 210 -12.51 -59.99 14.81
CA GLY A 210 -11.98 -61.21 14.20
C GLY A 210 -11.21 -60.90 12.91
N ASP A 211 -10.33 -61.80 12.50
CA ASP A 211 -9.51 -61.61 11.29
C ASP A 211 -10.36 -61.36 10.03
N ASP A 212 -11.53 -61.99 9.93
CA ASP A 212 -12.47 -61.80 8.81
C ASP A 212 -13.09 -60.39 8.80
N GLU A 213 -13.39 -59.84 9.99
CA GLU A 213 -13.94 -58.49 10.14
C GLU A 213 -12.87 -57.44 9.84
N LEU A 214 -11.64 -57.66 10.31
CA LEU A 214 -10.49 -56.82 9.98
C LEU A 214 -10.20 -56.84 8.48
N LYS A 215 -10.27 -58.01 7.84
CA LYS A 215 -10.10 -58.16 6.39
C LYS A 215 -11.19 -57.41 5.62
N ALA A 216 -12.46 -57.58 6.00
CA ALA A 216 -13.57 -56.89 5.37
C ALA A 216 -13.45 -55.36 5.50
N TYR A 217 -13.05 -54.87 6.67
CA TYR A 217 -12.83 -53.45 6.91
C TYR A 217 -11.68 -52.91 6.08
N TYR A 218 -10.54 -53.61 6.05
CA TYR A 218 -9.40 -53.24 5.21
C TYR A 218 -9.79 -53.21 3.73
N ASP A 219 -10.53 -54.21 3.25
CA ASP A 219 -10.95 -54.30 1.85
C ASP A 219 -11.92 -53.19 1.44
N GLN A 220 -12.81 -52.76 2.34
CA GLN A 220 -13.74 -51.64 2.11
C GLN A 220 -13.07 -50.26 2.23
N ASN A 221 -11.98 -50.14 2.99
CA ASN A 221 -11.36 -48.86 3.34
C ASN A 221 -9.92 -48.73 2.82
N LYS A 222 -9.56 -49.43 1.71
CA LYS A 222 -8.18 -49.48 1.18
C LYS A 222 -7.53 -48.10 1.05
N ASN A 223 -8.28 -47.09 0.61
CA ASN A 223 -7.78 -45.72 0.43
C ASN A 223 -7.26 -45.07 1.73
N SER A 224 -7.78 -45.48 2.89
CA SER A 224 -7.33 -45.00 4.21
C SER A 224 -6.04 -45.67 4.70
N PHE A 225 -5.61 -46.74 4.02
CA PHE A 225 -4.40 -47.50 4.35
C PHE A 225 -3.30 -47.38 3.29
N ILE A 226 -3.46 -46.45 2.33
CA ILE A 226 -2.42 -46.13 1.35
C ILE A 226 -1.39 -45.23 2.04
N ALA A 227 -0.12 -45.66 2.03
CA ALA A 227 0.97 -44.80 2.45
C ALA A 227 1.06 -43.60 1.48
N PRO A 228 1.20 -42.36 1.98
CA PRO A 228 1.33 -41.20 1.13
C PRO A 228 2.53 -41.37 0.18
N GLU A 229 2.43 -40.77 -1.00
CA GLU A 229 3.51 -40.84 -2.00
C GLU A 229 4.84 -40.37 -1.39
N GLN A 230 5.86 -41.22 -1.51
CA GLN A 230 7.22 -40.92 -1.07
C GLN A 230 8.13 -40.85 -2.29
N VAL A 231 8.97 -39.81 -2.34
CA VAL A 231 9.98 -39.63 -3.37
C VAL A 231 11.38 -39.70 -2.76
N LYS A 232 12.31 -40.37 -3.45
CA LYS A 232 13.74 -40.30 -3.14
C LYS A 232 14.36 -39.20 -3.96
N VAL A 233 14.92 -38.19 -3.27
CA VAL A 233 15.57 -37.04 -3.92
C VAL A 233 17.05 -37.04 -3.55
N SER A 234 17.91 -36.82 -4.54
CA SER A 234 19.32 -36.48 -4.32
C SER A 234 19.48 -34.98 -4.49
N TYR A 235 20.10 -34.32 -3.53
CA TYR A 235 20.36 -32.88 -3.57
C TYR A 235 21.77 -32.58 -3.04
N ILE A 236 22.33 -31.45 -3.47
CA ILE A 236 23.58 -30.91 -2.94
C ILE A 236 23.19 -29.75 -2.02
N PRO A 237 23.35 -29.87 -0.70
CA PRO A 237 23.12 -28.74 0.20
C PRO A 237 24.24 -27.72 0.03
N LEU A 238 23.87 -26.51 -0.40
CA LEU A 238 24.77 -25.35 -0.42
C LEU A 238 24.46 -24.49 0.80
N ASP A 239 25.15 -24.76 1.89
CA ASP A 239 25.07 -23.96 3.11
C ASP A 239 26.32 -23.07 3.24
N ALA A 240 26.11 -21.76 3.12
CA ALA A 240 27.18 -20.78 3.17
C ALA A 240 27.92 -20.80 4.53
N ALA A 241 27.21 -21.10 5.63
CA ALA A 241 27.84 -21.18 6.95
C ALA A 241 28.82 -22.37 7.02
N SER A 242 28.43 -23.55 6.52
CA SER A 242 29.31 -24.73 6.45
C SER A 242 30.51 -24.59 5.51
N MET A 243 30.49 -23.60 4.62
CA MET A 243 31.56 -23.32 3.67
C MET A 243 32.59 -22.34 4.22
N GLN A 244 32.20 -21.42 5.12
CA GLN A 244 33.10 -20.41 5.69
C GLN A 244 34.32 -21.02 6.39
N ASP A 245 34.13 -22.10 7.15
CA ASP A 245 35.22 -22.77 7.87
C ASP A 245 36.22 -23.51 6.96
N LYS A 246 35.85 -23.73 5.69
CA LYS A 246 36.67 -24.43 4.70
C LYS A 246 37.41 -23.48 3.77
N VAL A 247 37.04 -22.20 3.76
CA VAL A 247 37.70 -21.18 2.94
C VAL A 247 38.85 -20.58 3.75
N LYS A 248 40.08 -20.97 3.41
CA LYS A 248 41.29 -20.31 3.91
C LYS A 248 41.65 -19.17 2.96
N VAL A 249 41.41 -17.94 3.38
CA VAL A 249 41.88 -16.75 2.65
C VAL A 249 43.35 -16.53 3.00
N SER A 250 44.22 -16.50 2.01
CA SER A 250 45.65 -16.23 2.20
C SER A 250 45.94 -14.73 2.31
N GLU A 251 47.09 -14.35 2.88
CA GLU A 251 47.53 -12.94 2.90
C GLU A 251 47.77 -12.43 1.47
N GLU A 252 48.22 -13.31 0.56
CA GLU A 252 48.38 -12.99 -0.85
C GLU A 252 47.04 -12.64 -1.52
N ASP A 253 45.97 -13.38 -1.23
CA ASP A 253 44.63 -13.10 -1.75
C ASP A 253 44.10 -11.76 -1.20
N ILE A 254 44.35 -11.48 0.08
CA ILE A 254 43.97 -10.20 0.70
C ILE A 254 44.74 -9.05 0.07
N SER A 255 46.05 -9.19 -0.12
CA SER A 255 46.88 -8.16 -0.74
C SER A 255 46.49 -7.92 -2.18
N ALA A 256 46.26 -8.98 -2.97
CA ALA A 256 45.83 -8.87 -4.36
C ALA A 256 44.45 -8.19 -4.47
N TYR A 257 43.53 -8.53 -3.58
CA TYR A 257 42.21 -7.90 -3.53
C TYR A 257 42.31 -6.42 -3.14
N TYR A 258 43.09 -6.11 -2.10
CA TYR A 258 43.33 -4.74 -1.67
C TYR A 258 43.97 -3.91 -2.79
N ASP A 259 45.01 -4.42 -3.45
CA ASP A 259 45.69 -3.75 -4.54
C ASP A 259 44.76 -3.46 -5.73
N GLN A 260 43.88 -4.41 -6.09
CA GLN A 260 42.87 -4.21 -7.13
C GLN A 260 41.77 -3.23 -6.74
N HIS A 261 41.49 -3.08 -5.45
CA HIS A 261 40.37 -2.27 -4.94
C HIS A 261 40.86 -1.08 -4.10
N LYS A 262 42.10 -0.62 -4.28
CA LYS A 262 42.69 0.52 -3.54
C LYS A 262 41.81 1.77 -3.55
N SER A 263 41.12 2.02 -4.67
CA SER A 263 40.17 3.15 -4.80
C SER A 263 38.98 3.08 -3.83
N SER A 264 38.59 1.88 -3.40
CA SER A 264 37.51 1.66 -2.42
C SER A 264 37.97 1.80 -0.96
N TYR A 265 39.29 1.85 -0.73
CA TYR A 265 39.89 1.87 0.62
C TYR A 265 40.74 3.11 0.91
N GLY A 266 40.90 4.01 -0.07
CA GLY A 266 41.51 5.34 0.10
C GLY A 266 40.47 6.46 0.23
N GLN A 267 40.91 7.63 0.72
CA GLN A 267 40.13 8.86 0.62
C GLN A 267 40.47 9.55 -0.72
N PRO A 268 39.49 10.05 -1.49
CA PRO A 268 39.78 10.80 -2.71
C PRO A 268 40.56 12.08 -2.39
N GLU A 269 41.56 12.41 -3.22
CA GLU A 269 42.32 13.67 -3.12
C GLU A 269 41.35 14.86 -3.20
N ARG A 270 41.35 15.75 -2.18
CA ARG A 270 40.49 16.93 -2.16
C ARG A 270 41.36 18.17 -2.29
N LYS A 271 40.98 19.13 -3.11
CA LYS A 271 41.73 20.39 -3.25
C LYS A 271 40.93 21.56 -2.70
N ASN A 272 41.57 22.44 -1.95
CA ASN A 272 40.94 23.64 -1.41
C ASN A 272 41.22 24.83 -2.32
N TYR A 273 40.18 25.47 -2.86
CA TYR A 273 40.33 26.58 -3.81
C TYR A 273 39.80 27.91 -3.28
N SER A 274 40.34 29.00 -3.81
CA SER A 274 39.72 30.32 -3.74
C SER A 274 39.64 30.96 -5.12
N VAL A 275 38.61 31.78 -5.34
CA VAL A 275 38.31 32.38 -6.64
C VAL A 275 38.04 33.88 -6.52
N ILE A 276 38.47 34.63 -7.53
CA ILE A 276 38.03 35.99 -7.81
C ILE A 276 37.33 35.96 -9.16
N GLN A 277 36.01 36.10 -9.13
CA GLN A 277 35.19 36.27 -10.34
C GLN A 277 35.10 37.75 -10.71
N LEU A 278 35.32 38.09 -11.98
CA LEU A 278 35.23 39.44 -12.55
C LEU A 278 34.42 39.44 -13.84
N LYS A 279 33.84 40.58 -14.20
CA LYS A 279 32.92 40.68 -15.36
C LYS A 279 33.68 40.73 -16.68
N THR A 280 34.84 41.35 -16.70
CA THR A 280 35.62 41.58 -17.92
C THR A 280 37.04 41.03 -17.81
N GLU A 281 37.60 40.67 -18.96
CA GLU A 281 38.99 40.18 -19.05
C GLU A 281 40.01 41.24 -18.63
N ALA A 282 39.72 42.51 -18.94
CA ALA A 282 40.59 43.63 -18.56
C ALA A 282 40.66 43.79 -17.04
N GLU A 283 39.54 43.69 -16.33
CA GLU A 283 39.49 43.70 -14.86
C GLU A 283 40.22 42.50 -14.27
N ALA A 284 40.05 41.31 -14.86
CA ALA A 284 40.73 40.09 -14.42
C ALA A 284 42.24 40.17 -14.60
N ASN A 285 42.73 40.70 -15.72
CA ASN A 285 44.15 40.91 -15.92
C ASN A 285 44.73 41.93 -14.94
N ALA A 286 44.02 43.05 -14.70
CA ALA A 286 44.46 44.04 -13.72
C ALA A 286 44.53 43.48 -12.30
N ALA A 287 43.52 42.70 -11.88
CA ALA A 287 43.52 42.03 -10.58
C ALA A 287 44.64 40.97 -10.48
N LEU A 288 44.90 40.21 -11.54
CA LEU A 288 45.99 39.24 -11.58
C LEU A 288 47.36 39.92 -11.44
N ASP A 289 47.56 41.09 -12.06
CA ASP A 289 48.80 41.85 -11.94
C ASP A 289 49.00 42.41 -10.53
N GLU A 290 47.93 42.83 -9.85
CA GLU A 290 47.98 43.23 -8.43
C GLU A 290 48.37 42.03 -7.54
N LEU A 291 47.80 40.85 -7.79
CA LEU A 291 48.15 39.63 -7.06
C LEU A 291 49.61 39.22 -7.29
N LYS A 292 50.11 39.31 -8.53
CA LYS A 292 51.53 39.04 -8.84
C LYS A 292 52.49 40.02 -8.17
N LYS A 293 52.04 41.24 -7.87
CA LYS A 293 52.80 42.25 -7.12
C LYS A 293 52.72 42.06 -5.59
N GLY A 294 52.02 41.03 -5.12
CA GLY A 294 51.93 40.67 -3.70
C GLY A 294 50.70 41.20 -2.98
N ALA A 295 49.65 41.62 -3.69
CA ALA A 295 48.37 41.94 -3.06
C ALA A 295 47.75 40.70 -2.38
N ASP A 296 47.05 40.90 -1.26
CA ASP A 296 46.36 39.82 -0.56
C ASP A 296 45.13 39.35 -1.35
N PHE A 297 45.08 38.03 -1.63
CA PHE A 297 44.01 37.44 -2.44
C PHE A 297 42.64 37.61 -1.80
N ALA A 298 42.53 37.42 -0.48
CA ALA A 298 41.26 37.47 0.21
C ALA A 298 40.70 38.90 0.29
N ALA A 299 41.57 39.90 0.49
CA ALA A 299 41.23 41.30 0.44
C ALA A 299 40.74 41.70 -0.97
N LEU A 300 41.49 41.31 -2.00
CA LEU A 300 41.14 41.62 -3.39
C LEU A 300 39.84 40.93 -3.82
N ALA A 301 39.62 39.70 -3.39
CA ALA A 301 38.38 38.98 -3.60
C ALA A 301 37.20 39.75 -2.98
N LYS A 302 37.29 40.13 -1.70
CA LYS A 302 36.26 40.90 -0.97
C LYS A 302 35.88 42.21 -1.67
N GLU A 303 36.89 42.91 -2.18
CA GLU A 303 36.73 44.21 -2.82
C GLU A 303 36.16 44.09 -4.23
N LYS A 304 36.78 43.27 -5.09
CA LYS A 304 36.58 43.33 -6.53
C LYS A 304 35.75 42.17 -7.09
N SER A 305 35.63 41.05 -6.38
CA SER A 305 34.93 39.90 -6.94
C SER A 305 33.43 40.18 -7.12
N THR A 306 32.85 39.63 -8.18
CA THR A 306 31.41 39.67 -8.45
C THR A 306 30.68 38.42 -7.98
N ASP A 307 31.39 37.40 -7.49
CA ASP A 307 30.76 36.25 -6.83
C ASP A 307 30.27 36.66 -5.44
N ILE A 308 28.95 36.82 -5.29
CA ILE A 308 28.33 37.32 -4.06
C ILE A 308 28.58 36.37 -2.88
N ILE A 309 28.77 35.07 -3.14
CA ILE A 309 28.89 34.05 -2.11
C ILE A 309 30.33 34.01 -1.60
N SER A 310 31.28 33.63 -2.45
CA SER A 310 32.68 33.42 -2.04
C SER A 310 33.37 34.73 -1.65
N ARG A 311 32.98 35.88 -2.24
CA ARG A 311 33.53 37.19 -1.88
C ARG A 311 33.45 37.49 -0.38
N ARG A 312 32.39 37.07 0.30
CA ARG A 312 32.21 37.33 1.74
C ARG A 312 33.27 36.63 2.59
N THR A 313 33.81 35.51 2.11
CA THR A 313 34.85 34.70 2.76
C THR A 313 36.22 34.89 2.10
N GLY A 314 36.42 35.93 1.29
CA GLY A 314 37.73 36.16 0.63
C GLY A 314 37.97 35.26 -0.58
N GLY A 315 36.91 34.78 -1.22
CA GLY A 315 36.96 33.94 -2.41
C GLY A 315 36.95 32.44 -2.13
N GLU A 316 36.86 32.00 -0.86
CA GLU A 316 36.96 30.58 -0.50
C GLU A 316 35.80 29.73 -1.03
N LEU A 317 36.15 28.62 -1.69
CA LEU A 317 35.22 27.58 -2.14
C LEU A 317 35.24 26.33 -1.25
N GLY A 318 36.28 26.18 -0.42
CA GLY A 318 36.46 25.02 0.46
C GLY A 318 37.07 23.81 -0.25
N TRP A 319 37.04 22.66 0.42
CA TRP A 319 37.58 21.39 -0.07
C TRP A 319 36.65 20.77 -1.11
N LEU A 320 37.14 20.60 -2.33
CA LEU A 320 36.40 20.02 -3.45
C LEU A 320 37.04 18.70 -3.88
N GLU A 321 36.20 17.73 -4.20
CA GLU A 321 36.62 16.47 -4.80
C GLU A 321 36.75 16.63 -6.33
N PRO A 322 37.52 15.78 -7.03
CA PRO A 322 37.68 15.89 -8.48
C PRO A 322 36.33 15.81 -9.21
N GLU A 323 35.38 15.03 -8.70
CA GLU A 323 34.04 14.87 -9.30
C GLU A 323 33.13 16.09 -9.09
N THR A 324 33.34 16.85 -8.01
CA THR A 324 32.53 18.03 -7.67
C THR A 324 33.21 19.35 -8.04
N THR A 325 34.47 19.32 -8.47
CA THR A 325 35.21 20.48 -8.95
C THR A 325 34.77 20.84 -10.37
N ALA A 326 34.30 22.07 -10.56
CA ALA A 326 33.89 22.59 -11.86
C ALA A 326 35.03 22.55 -12.89
N ASP A 327 34.71 22.32 -14.16
CA ASP A 327 35.71 22.16 -15.22
C ASP A 327 36.59 23.40 -15.41
N GLU A 328 36.06 24.59 -15.17
CA GLU A 328 36.85 25.83 -15.25
C GLU A 328 37.93 25.90 -14.16
N LEU A 329 37.68 25.35 -12.97
CA LEU A 329 38.69 25.24 -11.92
C LEU A 329 39.74 24.18 -12.27
N LYS A 330 39.34 23.07 -12.91
CA LYS A 330 40.27 22.03 -13.39
C LYS A 330 41.20 22.57 -14.48
N GLN A 331 40.71 23.42 -15.38
CA GLN A 331 41.49 24.04 -16.45
C GLN A 331 42.62 24.94 -15.93
N ALA A 332 42.54 25.43 -14.68
CA ALA A 332 43.61 26.18 -14.05
C ALA A 332 44.87 25.34 -13.79
N ASN A 333 44.77 24.00 -13.81
CA ASN A 333 45.84 23.02 -13.64
C ASN A 333 46.80 23.33 -12.48
N LEU A 334 46.22 23.68 -11.32
CA LEU A 334 46.97 24.02 -10.12
C LEU A 334 47.40 22.75 -9.37
N THR A 335 48.69 22.66 -9.07
CA THR A 335 49.34 21.50 -8.46
C THR A 335 50.12 21.84 -7.20
N GLU A 336 50.34 23.12 -6.90
CA GLU A 336 51.13 23.55 -5.74
C GLU A 336 50.33 24.46 -4.79
N LYS A 337 50.57 24.29 -3.49
CA LYS A 337 49.98 25.13 -2.45
C LYS A 337 50.38 26.59 -2.65
N GLY A 338 49.37 27.46 -2.72
CA GLY A 338 49.50 28.90 -2.95
C GLY A 338 49.58 29.30 -4.43
N GLN A 339 49.55 28.34 -5.36
CA GLN A 339 49.65 28.63 -6.79
C GLN A 339 48.43 29.42 -7.29
N LEU A 340 48.70 30.43 -8.11
CA LEU A 340 47.69 31.27 -8.76
C LEU A 340 47.55 30.85 -10.22
N SER A 341 46.32 30.81 -10.72
CA SER A 341 46.03 30.59 -12.12
C SER A 341 46.25 31.87 -12.95
N GLY A 342 46.32 31.70 -14.27
CA GLY A 342 46.01 32.80 -15.18
C GLY A 342 44.53 33.18 -15.13
N VAL A 343 44.13 34.12 -15.99
CA VAL A 343 42.70 34.43 -16.17
C VAL A 343 42.02 33.27 -16.89
N VAL A 344 41.07 32.62 -16.22
CA VAL A 344 40.28 31.52 -16.76
C VAL A 344 38.91 32.04 -17.19
N LYS A 345 38.52 31.79 -18.44
CA LYS A 345 37.18 32.13 -18.93
C LYS A 345 36.17 31.10 -18.41
N SER A 346 35.08 31.57 -17.80
CA SER A 346 33.98 30.74 -17.30
C SER A 346 32.63 31.24 -17.82
N SER A 347 31.62 30.38 -17.69
CA SER A 347 30.22 30.72 -17.96
C SER A 347 29.71 31.94 -17.18
N VAL A 348 30.32 32.25 -16.04
CA VAL A 348 29.93 33.37 -15.16
C VAL A 348 30.85 34.60 -15.25
N GLY A 349 31.82 34.60 -16.16
CA GLY A 349 32.75 35.72 -16.36
C GLY A 349 34.21 35.24 -16.46
N PHE A 350 35.11 35.96 -15.81
CA PHE A 350 36.54 35.65 -15.78
C PHE A 350 36.98 35.35 -14.36
N LEU A 351 37.67 34.23 -14.17
CA LEU A 351 38.07 33.70 -12.87
C LEU A 351 39.58 33.79 -12.71
N ILE A 352 40.04 34.19 -11.53
CA ILE A 352 41.39 33.94 -11.04
C ILE A 352 41.27 32.96 -9.90
N VAL A 353 41.97 31.84 -9.98
CA VAL A 353 41.89 30.73 -9.04
C VAL A 353 43.18 30.62 -8.25
N ARG A 354 43.08 30.38 -6.96
CA ARG A 354 44.20 30.06 -6.08
C ARG A 354 43.99 28.67 -5.48
N LEU A 355 45.03 27.85 -5.46
CA LEU A 355 45.05 26.58 -4.73
C LEU A 355 45.56 26.84 -3.32
N ASN A 356 44.72 26.59 -2.31
CA ASN A 356 45.04 26.82 -0.91
C ASN A 356 45.69 25.60 -0.25
N ASP A 357 45.27 24.38 -0.61
CA ASP A 357 45.80 23.11 -0.09
C ASP A 357 45.35 21.89 -0.93
N ILE A 358 46.00 20.73 -0.72
CA ILE A 358 45.73 19.41 -1.37
C ILE A 358 45.60 18.32 -0.30
#